data_AF-A0A5J4Q5N1-F1
#
_entry.id   AF-A0A5J4Q5N1-F1
#
_cell.length_a   1.000
_cell.length_b   1.000
_cell.length_c   1.000
_cell.angle_alpha   90.00
_cell.angle_beta   90.00
_cell.angle_gamma   90.00
#
_symmetry.space_group_name_H-M   'P 1'
#
loop_
_entity.id
_entity.type
_entity.pdbx_description
1 polymer ?
#
loop_
_entity_poly.entity_id
_entity_poly.type
_entity_poly.pdbx_seq_one_letter_code
_entity_poly.pdbx_strand_id
1 'polypeptide(L)'
;MYMAGRSKFYSEKPYVIKNCIDQRKEIFVAKVKGYFPKSEYNNLLALPPIFRNIEIESREEMIGEYMYSQAQKHSLPMTKKDRKLTTLLDTNGQFMIFNNFNVTEGII
;
A
#
# COMPACT_ATOMS: atom_id res chain seq x y z
N MET A 1 14.40 13.65 9.50
CA MET A 1 13.02 14.07 9.84
C MET A 1 12.09 12.86 9.71
N TYR A 2 11.65 12.30 10.84
CA TYR A 2 10.58 11.30 10.87
C TYR A 2 9.26 12.04 10.64
N MET A 3 8.64 11.91 9.46
CA MET A 3 7.24 12.33 9.34
C MET A 3 6.41 11.32 10.11
N ALA A 4 5.77 11.76 11.20
CA ALA A 4 4.76 10.99 11.89
C ALA A 4 3.61 10.74 10.90
N GLY A 5 3.60 9.58 10.27
CA GLY A 5 2.49 9.16 9.42
C GLY A 5 1.24 9.13 10.28
N ARG A 6 0.36 10.13 10.12
CA ARG A 6 -0.99 10.06 10.70
C ARG A 6 -1.65 8.85 10.06
N SER A 7 -1.77 7.78 10.84
CA SER A 7 -2.55 6.61 10.45
C SER A 7 -3.99 7.09 10.36
N LYS A 8 -4.53 7.24 9.14
CA LYS A 8 -5.95 7.53 8.96
C LYS A 8 -6.70 6.26 9.29
N PHE A 9 -7.32 6.24 10.47
CA PHE A 9 -8.23 5.17 10.87
C PHE A 9 -9.56 5.41 10.18
N TYR A 10 -9.93 4.51 9.26
CA TYR A 10 -11.26 4.52 8.66
C TYR A 10 -12.22 3.78 9.58
N SER A 11 -13.30 4.44 9.96
CA SER A 11 -14.41 3.86 10.70
C SER A 11 -15.70 4.50 10.19
N GLU A 12 -16.74 3.70 10.02
CA GLU A 12 -18.09 4.18 9.70
C GLU A 12 -18.60 5.20 10.75
N LYS A 13 -18.04 5.15 11.96
CA LYS A 13 -18.36 6.05 13.06
C LYS A 13 -17.08 6.75 13.55
N PRO A 14 -16.64 7.85 12.89
CA PRO A 14 -15.36 8.51 13.18
C PRO A 14 -15.27 9.05 14.62
N TYR A 15 -16.41 9.41 15.23
CA TYR A 15 -16.48 9.84 16.62
C TYR A 15 -16.11 8.73 17.63
N VAL A 16 -16.30 7.45 17.28
CA VAL A 16 -15.92 6.32 18.13
C VAL A 16 -14.41 6.23 18.22
N ILE A 17 -13.71 6.32 17.09
CA ILE A 17 -12.24 6.31 17.05
C ILE A 17 -11.68 7.50 17.82
N LYS A 18 -12.24 8.70 17.58
CA LYS A 18 -11.81 9.91 18.30
C LYS A 18 -11.99 9.75 19.82
N ASN A 19 -13.16 9.28 20.27
CA ASN A 19 -13.40 9.03 21.69
C ASN A 19 -12.46 7.95 22.26
N CYS A 20 -12.13 6.90 21.50
CA CYS A 20 -11.15 5.89 21.92
C CYS A 20 -9.75 6.48 22.08
N ILE A 21 -9.31 7.34 21.16
CA ILE A 21 -8.02 8.04 21.24
C ILE A 21 -7.99 9.01 22.42
N ASP A 22 -9.04 9.84 22.56
CA ASP A 22 -9.16 10.84 23.63
C ASP A 22 -9.22 10.17 25.01
N GLN A 23 -9.87 9.01 25.11
CA GLN A 23 -9.94 8.20 26.32
C GLN A 23 -8.72 7.28 26.52
N ARG A 24 -7.70 7.37 25.66
CA ARG A 24 -6.50 6.50 25.66
C ARG A 24 -6.83 5.01 25.77
N LYS A 25 -7.93 4.59 25.16
CA LYS A 25 -8.30 3.17 25.09
C LYS A 25 -7.35 2.44 24.15
N GLU A 26 -7.10 1.17 24.45
CA GLU A 26 -6.31 0.32 23.57
C GLU A 26 -7.02 0.16 22.23
N ILE A 27 -6.30 0.43 21.14
CA ILE A 27 -6.78 0.27 19.77
C ILE A 27 -6.02 -0.89 19.16
N PHE A 28 -6.74 -1.90 18.68
CA PHE A 28 -6.16 -3.01 17.95
C PHE A 28 -6.10 -2.68 16.47
N VAL A 29 -4.91 -2.77 15.88
CA VAL A 29 -4.70 -2.63 14.43
C VAL A 29 -4.45 -4.00 13.84
N ALA A 30 -5.40 -4.49 13.03
CA ALA A 30 -5.22 -5.72 12.30
C ALA A 30 -4.33 -5.49 11.07
N LYS A 31 -3.33 -6.35 10.89
CA LYS A 31 -2.59 -6.49 9.63
C LYS A 31 -3.08 -7.76 8.95
N VAL A 32 -3.47 -7.63 7.69
CA VAL A 32 -4.00 -8.75 6.90
C VAL A 32 -3.13 -8.98 5.67
N LYS A 33 -3.10 -10.23 5.21
CA LYS A 33 -2.49 -10.61 3.94
C LYS A 33 -3.62 -10.90 2.96
N GLY A 34 -3.85 -9.96 2.05
CA GLY A 34 -4.85 -10.08 1.00
C GLY A 34 -4.25 -10.83 -0.19
N TYR A 35 -4.90 -11.90 -0.61
CA TYR A 35 -4.55 -12.65 -1.81
C TYR A 35 -5.75 -12.68 -2.74
N PHE A 36 -5.52 -12.35 -4.00
CA PHE A 36 -6.51 -12.47 -5.06
C PHE A 36 -6.01 -13.49 -6.08
N PRO A 37 -6.84 -14.47 -6.49
CA PRO A 37 -6.46 -15.40 -7.55
C PRO A 37 -6.34 -14.65 -8.88
N LYS A 38 -5.36 -15.04 -9.71
CA LYS A 38 -5.08 -14.38 -11.00
C LYS A 38 -6.30 -14.36 -11.94
N SER A 39 -7.19 -15.35 -11.82
CA SER A 39 -8.44 -15.41 -12.59
C SER A 39 -9.38 -14.23 -12.33
N GLU A 40 -9.29 -13.62 -11.15
CA GLU A 40 -10.16 -12.51 -10.74
C GLU A 40 -9.56 -11.14 -11.03
N TYR A 41 -8.32 -11.05 -11.51
CA TYR A 41 -7.63 -9.76 -11.69
C TYR A 41 -8.41 -8.79 -12.56
N ASN A 42 -9.02 -9.28 -13.64
CA ASN A 42 -9.82 -8.46 -14.54
C ASN A 42 -11.09 -7.91 -13.87
N ASN A 43 -11.71 -8.67 -12.96
CA ASN A 43 -12.89 -8.24 -12.21
C ASN A 43 -12.54 -7.19 -11.16
N LEU A 44 -11.29 -7.18 -10.70
CA LEU A 44 -10.79 -6.28 -9.66
C LEU A 44 -10.20 -4.98 -10.23
N LEU A 45 -10.09 -4.83 -11.55
CA LEU A 45 -9.64 -3.59 -12.19
C LEU A 45 -10.54 -2.38 -11.88
N ALA A 46 -11.82 -2.63 -11.59
CA ALA A 46 -12.77 -1.60 -11.20
C ALA A 46 -12.61 -1.12 -9.74
N LEU A 47 -11.81 -1.84 -8.93
CA LEU A 47 -11.56 -1.42 -7.55
C LEU A 47 -10.61 -0.22 -7.53
N PRO A 48 -10.82 0.72 -6.59
CA PRO A 48 -9.92 1.85 -6.44
C PRO A 48 -8.50 1.35 -6.16
N PRO A 49 -7.49 1.95 -6.80
CA PRO A 49 -6.10 1.58 -6.63
C PRO A 49 -5.68 1.75 -5.16
N ILE A 50 -5.20 0.67 -4.52
CA ILE A 50 -4.72 0.77 -3.15
C ILE A 50 -3.23 1.17 -3.19
N PHE A 51 -2.94 2.38 -2.71
CA PHE A 51 -1.57 2.85 -2.57
C PHE A 51 -0.86 2.14 -1.41
N ARG A 52 0.27 1.53 -1.73
CA ARG A 52 1.12 0.80 -0.79
C ARG A 52 2.54 1.34 -0.88
N ASN A 53 3.16 1.51 0.29
CA ASN A 53 4.57 1.84 0.39
C ASN A 53 5.37 0.56 0.66
N ILE A 54 6.02 0.02 -0.37
CA ILE A 54 6.73 -1.26 -0.29
C ILE A 54 8.17 -1.15 -0.75
N GLU A 55 9.01 -2.04 -0.23
CA GLU A 55 10.35 -2.26 -0.76
C GLU A 55 10.26 -3.16 -1.99
N ILE A 56 10.78 -2.66 -3.10
CA ILE A 56 10.87 -3.37 -4.37
C ILE A 56 12.35 -3.56 -4.67
N GLU A 57 12.71 -4.79 -5.03
CA GLU A 57 14.04 -5.11 -5.50
C GLU A 57 14.08 -4.98 -7.02
N SER A 58 15.12 -4.33 -7.54
CA SER A 58 15.34 -4.08 -8.96
C SER A 58 15.85 -5.33 -9.70
N ARG A 59 15.15 -6.45 -9.54
CA ARG A 59 15.37 -7.69 -10.30
C ARG A 59 14.55 -7.67 -11.58
N GLU A 60 15.08 -8.27 -12.63
CA GLU A 60 14.40 -8.41 -13.92
C GLU A 60 13.01 -9.03 -13.78
N GLU A 61 12.87 -10.08 -12.95
CA GLU A 61 11.58 -10.74 -12.67
C GLU A 61 10.52 -9.80 -12.07
N MET A 62 10.94 -8.77 -11.34
CA MET A 62 10.06 -7.86 -10.60
C MET A 62 9.69 -6.62 -11.43
N ILE A 63 10.66 -6.05 -12.16
CA ILE A 63 10.43 -4.82 -12.93
C ILE A 63 10.11 -5.09 -14.41
N GLY A 64 10.34 -6.33 -14.88
CA GLY A 64 10.18 -6.76 -16.26
C GLY A 64 11.41 -6.51 -17.12
N GLU A 65 11.63 -7.38 -18.11
CA GLU A 65 12.77 -7.37 -19.03
C GLU A 65 12.99 -6.01 -19.71
N TYR A 66 11.92 -5.37 -20.16
CA TYR A 66 12.01 -4.06 -20.81
C TYR A 66 12.55 -2.98 -19.85
N MET A 67 11.98 -2.87 -18.65
CA MET A 67 12.42 -1.86 -17.68
C MET A 67 13.84 -2.16 -17.18
N TYR A 68 14.17 -3.43 -17.02
CA TYR A 68 15.49 -3.88 -16.59
C TYR A 68 16.57 -3.57 -17.64
N SER A 69 16.32 -3.87 -18.92
CA SER A 69 17.25 -3.55 -20.01
C SER A 69 17.46 -2.04 -20.18
N GLN A 70 16.40 -1.23 -20.06
CA GLN A 70 16.53 0.23 -20.07
C GLN A 70 17.34 0.73 -18.89
N ALA A 71 17.11 0.19 -17.69
CA ALA A 71 17.86 0.58 -16.52
C ALA A 71 19.35 0.24 -16.61
N GLN A 72 19.70 -0.92 -17.17
CA GLN A 72 21.10 -1.27 -17.46
C GLN A 72 21.72 -0.31 -18.48
N LYS A 73 21.02 -0.03 -19.58
CA LYS A 73 21.50 0.86 -20.65
C LYS A 73 21.83 2.28 -20.13
N HIS A 74 21.07 2.74 -19.15
CA HIS A 74 21.23 4.05 -18.53
C HIS A 74 22.02 4.05 -17.22
N SER A 75 22.69 2.93 -16.88
CA SER A 75 23.50 2.77 -15.68
C SER A 75 22.75 3.15 -14.38
N LEU A 76 21.45 2.86 -14.33
CA LEU A 76 20.64 3.08 -13.13
C LEU A 76 21.04 2.07 -12.04
N PRO A 77 20.99 2.46 -10.75
CA PRO A 77 21.36 1.57 -9.65
C PRO A 77 20.35 0.41 -9.52
N MET A 78 20.73 -0.78 -10.01
CA MET A 78 19.89 -1.98 -10.05
C MET A 78 20.03 -2.92 -8.85
N THR A 79 21.05 -2.74 -8.00
CA THR A 79 21.26 -3.62 -6.84
C THR A 79 20.59 -3.12 -5.56
N LYS A 80 19.92 -1.96 -5.62
CA LYS A 80 19.32 -1.33 -4.44
C LYS A 80 17.89 -1.81 -4.24
N LYS A 81 17.57 -2.17 -3.00
CA LYS A 81 16.19 -2.24 -2.54
C LYS A 81 15.71 -0.82 -2.34
N ASP A 82 14.74 -0.44 -3.14
CA ASP A 82 14.16 0.90 -3.08
C ASP A 82 12.77 0.82 -2.49
N ARG A 83 12.48 1.73 -1.58
CA ARG A 83 11.12 1.92 -1.06
C ARG A 83 10.34 2.83 -1.99
N LYS A 84 9.26 2.30 -2.58
CA LYS A 84 8.42 3.01 -3.55
C LYS A 84 6.97 3.03 -3.08
N LEU A 85 6.30 4.15 -3.32
CA LEU A 85 4.85 4.23 -3.26
C LEU A 85 4.30 3.72 -4.60
N THR A 86 3.58 2.61 -4.57
CA THR A 86 3.01 1.97 -5.76
C THR A 86 1.57 1.57 -5.51
N THR A 87 0.84 1.28 -6.57
CA THR A 87 -0.51 0.73 -6.50
C THR A 87 -0.44 -0.78 -6.63
N LEU A 88 -1.06 -1.51 -5.70
CA LEU A 88 -1.18 -2.96 -5.77
C LEU A 88 -2.64 -3.38 -5.56
N LEU A 89 -3.04 -4.42 -6.30
CA LEU A 89 -4.33 -5.07 -6.11
C LEU A 89 -4.36 -5.89 -4.80
N ASP A 90 -3.26 -6.56 -4.47
CA ASP A 90 -3.12 -7.42 -3.30
C ASP A 90 -2.08 -6.86 -2.30
N THR A 91 -1.75 -7.63 -1.25
CA THR A 91 -0.74 -7.20 -0.28
C THR A 91 0.68 -7.68 -0.63
N ASN A 92 0.92 -8.10 -1.88
CA ASN A 92 2.18 -8.63 -2.38
C ASN A 92 2.82 -9.63 -1.41
N GLY A 93 2.03 -10.57 -0.91
CA GLY A 93 2.52 -11.61 -0.01
C GLY A 93 2.83 -11.16 1.44
N GLN A 94 2.71 -9.87 1.76
CA GLN A 94 3.08 -9.29 3.05
C GLN A 94 1.86 -8.96 3.92
N PHE A 95 2.05 -8.91 5.24
CA PHE A 95 1.03 -8.43 6.17
C PHE A 95 1.01 -6.91 6.21
N MET A 96 -0.11 -6.33 5.81
CA MET A 96 -0.27 -4.88 5.71
C MET A 96 -1.53 -4.43 6.44
N ILE A 97 -1.50 -3.20 6.94
CA ILE A 97 -2.71 -2.54 7.45
C ILE A 97 -3.59 -2.24 6.25
N PHE A 98 -4.84 -2.65 6.30
CA PHE A 98 -5.82 -2.34 5.26
C PHE A 98 -6.38 -0.94 5.50
N ASN A 99 -5.62 0.09 5.12
CA ASN A 99 -6.14 1.46 5.05
C ASN A 99 -6.58 1.71 3.62
N ASN A 100 -7.88 1.62 3.37
CA ASN A 100 -8.43 2.00 2.07
C ASN A 100 -8.43 3.53 2.00
N PHE A 101 -7.46 4.12 1.28
CA PHE A 101 -7.53 5.53 0.93
C PHE A 101 -8.63 5.70 -0.12
N ASN A 102 -9.89 5.67 0.31
CA ASN A 102 -10.92 6.27 -0.50
C ASN A 102 -10.60 7.76 -0.55
N VAL A 103 -10.06 8.22 -1.69
CA VAL A 103 -10.15 9.62 -2.10
C VAL A 103 -11.61 9.81 -2.52
N THR A 104 -12.50 9.78 -1.53
CA THR A 104 -13.82 10.35 -1.69
C THR A 104 -13.63 11.83 -1.46
N GLU A 105 -13.90 12.63 -2.47
CA GLU A 105 -14.09 14.07 -2.34
C GLU A 105 -14.99 14.35 -1.14
N GLY A 106 -14.54 15.27 -0.26
CA GLY A 106 -15.38 15.90 0.76
C GLY A 106 -15.22 15.41 2.20
N ILE A 107 -14.85 16.37 3.07
CA ILE A 107 -15.33 16.55 4.46
C ILE A 107 -14.70 15.54 5.46
N ILE A 108 -13.83 15.87 6.44
CA ILE A 108 -13.53 17.05 7.27
C ILE A 108 -12.01 17.13 7.49
#